data_AF-A0A522W7Z9-F1
#
_entry.id   AF-A0A522W7Z9-F1
#
_cell.length_a   1.000
_cell.length_b   1.000
_cell.length_c   1.000
_cell.angle_alpha   90.00
_cell.angle_beta   90.00
_cell.angle_gamma   90.00
#
_symmetry.space_group_name_H-M   'P 1'
#
loop_
_entity.id
_entity.type
_entity.pdbx_description
1 polymer ?
#
loop_
_entity_poly.entity_id
_entity_poly.type
_entity_poly.pdbx_seq_one_letter_code
_entity_poly.pdbx_strand_id
1 'polypeptide(L)'
;MSADAFAACEHVSRETMQRLEYFVAELRRWQEKINLVSPKSLEDVWRRHILDSAQLHPLIPAGSIVLDLGSGAGFPGLVLSILGGLQVHLVESDQRKVAFMREAARLTGAEVQIHCQRIESLTPFPINFITSRALSSLDHLLELSEPFFSSEVYGLFLKGKSWQEELTAAEKKWMMRSESIPSRSDPEGVILKISEVRRERSERSDSPATGKK
;
A
#
# COMPACT_ATOMS: atom_id res chain seq x y z
N MET A 1 -8.26 -11.08 -16.03
CA MET A 1 -7.98 -12.38 -15.37
C MET A 1 -9.25 -12.84 -14.65
N SER A 2 -9.56 -14.14 -14.65
CA SER A 2 -10.70 -14.70 -13.88
C SER A 2 -10.30 -15.10 -12.45
N ALA A 3 -11.30 -15.37 -11.62
CA ALA A 3 -11.15 -15.95 -10.29
C ALA A 3 -10.39 -17.30 -10.35
N ASP A 4 -10.80 -18.20 -11.25
CA ASP A 4 -10.15 -19.50 -11.43
C ASP A 4 -8.69 -19.39 -11.86
N ALA A 5 -8.38 -18.43 -12.75
CA ALA A 5 -7.01 -18.17 -13.16
C ALA A 5 -6.15 -17.63 -12.00
N PHE A 6 -6.70 -16.79 -11.12
CA PHE A 6 -6.03 -16.37 -9.89
C PHE A 6 -5.74 -17.56 -8.97
N ALA A 7 -6.76 -18.39 -8.71
CA ALA A 7 -6.62 -19.56 -7.84
C ALA A 7 -5.55 -20.54 -8.33
N ALA A 8 -5.49 -20.75 -9.65
CA ALA A 8 -4.48 -21.60 -10.27
C ALA A 8 -3.05 -21.04 -10.14
N CYS A 9 -2.89 -19.72 -10.25
CA CYS A 9 -1.57 -19.05 -10.19
C CYS A 9 -1.05 -18.84 -8.77
N GLU A 10 -1.91 -18.50 -7.80
CA GLU A 10 -1.48 -18.18 -6.43
C GLU A 10 -1.52 -19.38 -5.47
N HIS A 11 -2.05 -20.54 -5.91
CA HIS A 11 -2.13 -21.76 -5.09
C HIS A 11 -2.77 -21.56 -3.70
N VAL A 12 -3.78 -20.68 -3.62
CA VAL A 12 -4.49 -20.39 -2.36
C VAL A 12 -5.49 -21.48 -1.99
N SER A 13 -5.79 -21.62 -0.70
CA SER A 13 -6.80 -22.56 -0.22
C SER A 13 -8.21 -22.21 -0.76
N ARG A 14 -9.11 -23.20 -0.79
CA ARG A 14 -10.52 -22.96 -1.17
C ARG A 14 -11.21 -21.94 -0.25
N GLU A 15 -10.89 -21.96 1.04
CA GLU A 15 -11.44 -21.02 2.01
C GLU A 15 -10.93 -19.60 1.75
N THR A 16 -9.62 -19.42 1.54
CA THR A 16 -9.03 -18.14 1.15
C THR A 16 -9.66 -17.60 -0.13
N MET A 17 -9.88 -18.48 -1.11
CA MET A 17 -10.51 -18.11 -2.38
C MET A 17 -11.94 -17.61 -2.18
N GLN A 18 -12.74 -18.33 -1.39
CA GLN A 18 -14.11 -17.93 -1.05
C GLN A 18 -14.15 -16.55 -0.35
N ARG A 19 -13.21 -16.30 0.56
CA ARG A 19 -13.08 -14.99 1.24
C ARG A 19 -12.75 -13.87 0.25
N LEU A 20 -11.86 -14.11 -0.72
CA LEU A 20 -11.56 -13.13 -1.78
C LEU A 20 -12.76 -12.89 -2.70
N GLU A 21 -13.55 -13.93 -3.02
CA GLU A 21 -14.78 -13.79 -3.80
C GLU A 21 -15.81 -12.93 -3.06
N TYR A 22 -16.00 -13.15 -1.76
CA TYR A 22 -16.85 -12.29 -0.93
C TYR A 22 -16.37 -10.84 -0.93
N PHE A 23 -15.06 -10.62 -0.86
CA PHE A 23 -14.49 -9.27 -0.95
C PHE A 23 -14.81 -8.60 -2.29
N VAL A 24 -14.61 -9.31 -3.41
CA VAL A 24 -14.89 -8.79 -4.76
C VAL A 24 -16.37 -8.52 -4.96
N ALA A 25 -17.25 -9.40 -4.47
CA ALA A 25 -18.70 -9.19 -4.52
C ALA A 25 -19.11 -7.93 -3.73
N GLU A 26 -18.56 -7.75 -2.54
CA GLU A 26 -18.84 -6.60 -1.69
C GLU A 26 -18.30 -5.29 -2.30
N LEU A 27 -17.10 -5.32 -2.88
CA LEU A 27 -16.54 -4.20 -3.63
C LEU A 27 -17.49 -3.74 -4.75
N ARG A 28 -18.01 -4.68 -5.56
CA ARG A 28 -18.94 -4.37 -6.65
C ARG A 28 -20.22 -3.73 -6.11
N ARG A 29 -20.79 -4.28 -5.04
CA ARG A 29 -22.02 -3.78 -4.41
C ARG A 29 -21.85 -2.36 -3.88
N TRP A 30 -20.71 -2.04 -3.28
CA TRP A 30 -20.46 -0.68 -2.77
C TRP A 30 -20.02 0.29 -3.84
N GLN A 31 -19.37 -0.16 -4.92
CA GLN A 31 -18.99 0.70 -6.04
C GLN A 31 -20.19 1.46 -6.62
N GLU A 32 -21.38 0.85 -6.63
CA GLU A 32 -22.63 1.49 -7.09
C GLU A 32 -23.03 2.70 -6.25
N LYS A 33 -22.56 2.78 -5.00
CA LYS A 33 -22.96 3.80 -4.01
C LYS A 33 -21.86 4.80 -3.74
N ILE A 34 -20.61 4.35 -3.69
CA ILE A 34 -19.43 5.17 -3.46
C ILE A 34 -18.32 4.75 -4.42
N ASN A 35 -17.66 5.72 -5.05
CA ASN A 35 -16.54 5.46 -5.94
C ASN A 35 -15.37 4.89 -5.13
N LEU A 36 -15.16 3.57 -5.20
CA LEU A 36 -14.09 2.85 -4.49
C LEU A 36 -12.86 2.67 -5.37
N VAL A 37 -13.09 2.25 -6.61
CA VAL A 37 -12.05 2.05 -7.63
C VAL A 37 -12.53 2.64 -8.96
N SER A 38 -11.64 2.75 -9.96
CA SER A 38 -12.04 3.17 -11.30
C SER A 38 -12.94 2.10 -11.95
N PRO A 39 -13.95 2.47 -12.77
CA PRO A 39 -14.78 1.49 -13.47
C PRO A 39 -13.97 0.52 -14.34
N LYS A 40 -13.01 1.05 -15.11
CA LYS A 40 -12.11 0.26 -15.97
C LYS A 40 -11.31 -0.79 -15.19
N SER A 41 -10.82 -0.45 -14.00
CA SER A 41 -10.09 -1.42 -13.17
C SER A 41 -11.01 -2.46 -12.52
N LEU A 42 -12.30 -2.16 -12.33
CA LEU A 42 -13.28 -3.09 -11.78
C LEU A 42 -13.71 -4.17 -12.78
N GLU A 43 -13.65 -3.88 -14.08
CA GLU A 43 -13.86 -4.87 -15.14
C GLU A 43 -12.82 -6.01 -15.06
N ASP A 44 -11.58 -5.68 -14.70
CA ASP A 44 -10.47 -6.64 -14.52
C ASP A 44 -10.01 -6.72 -13.06
N VAL A 45 -10.98 -6.78 -12.12
CA VAL A 45 -10.73 -6.68 -10.67
C VAL A 45 -9.71 -7.69 -10.15
N TRP A 46 -9.75 -8.93 -10.63
CA TRP A 46 -8.86 -9.99 -10.18
C TRP A 46 -7.41 -9.70 -10.54
N ARG A 47 -7.13 -9.12 -11.72
CA ARG A 47 -5.77 -8.73 -12.09
C ARG A 47 -5.38 -7.40 -11.45
N ARG A 48 -6.20 -6.37 -11.63
CA ARG A 48 -5.89 -4.96 -11.30
C ARG A 48 -5.95 -4.64 -9.81
N HIS A 49 -6.54 -5.51 -9.00
CA HIS A 49 -6.70 -5.28 -7.57
C HIS A 49 -6.27 -6.49 -6.75
N ILE A 50 -6.77 -7.69 -7.05
CA ILE A 50 -6.48 -8.88 -6.23
C ILE A 50 -5.03 -9.35 -6.43
N LEU A 51 -4.64 -9.72 -7.66
CA LEU A 51 -3.26 -10.12 -7.98
C LEU A 51 -2.26 -9.00 -7.70
N ASP A 52 -2.64 -7.76 -8.03
CA ASP A 52 -1.81 -6.58 -7.79
C ASP A 52 -1.46 -6.39 -6.31
N SER A 53 -2.35 -6.80 -5.40
CA SER A 53 -2.11 -6.78 -3.96
C SER A 53 -1.43 -8.06 -3.47
N ALA A 54 -1.88 -9.22 -3.96
CA ALA A 54 -1.41 -10.55 -3.55
C ALA A 54 0.08 -10.76 -3.84
N GLN A 55 0.61 -10.15 -4.90
CA GLN A 55 2.04 -10.24 -5.22
C GLN A 55 2.97 -9.68 -4.13
N LEU A 56 2.46 -8.88 -3.18
CA LEU A 56 3.25 -8.42 -2.02
C LEU A 56 3.37 -9.50 -0.94
N HIS A 57 2.41 -10.42 -0.85
CA HIS A 57 2.35 -11.45 0.21
C HIS A 57 3.63 -12.31 0.32
N PRO A 58 4.18 -12.88 -0.77
CA PRO A 58 5.42 -13.68 -0.68
C PRO A 58 6.67 -12.86 -0.36
N LEU A 59 6.60 -11.52 -0.40
CA LEU A 59 7.71 -10.62 -0.06
C LEU A 59 7.73 -10.25 1.44
N ILE A 60 6.68 -10.62 2.18
CA ILE A 60 6.49 -10.25 3.57
C ILE A 60 6.57 -11.52 4.44
N PRO A 61 7.55 -11.63 5.36
CA PRO A 61 7.63 -12.75 6.28
C PRO A 61 6.37 -12.91 7.12
N ALA A 62 5.95 -14.15 7.37
CA ALA A 62 4.83 -14.44 8.26
C ALA A 62 5.08 -13.88 9.67
N GLY A 63 4.00 -13.40 10.31
CA GLY A 63 4.03 -12.74 11.61
C GLY A 63 4.33 -11.24 11.55
N SER A 64 4.72 -10.71 10.39
CA SER A 64 5.03 -9.28 10.22
C SER A 64 3.82 -8.38 10.44
N ILE A 65 4.08 -7.19 10.97
CA ILE A 65 3.12 -6.09 11.09
C ILE A 65 3.24 -5.19 9.85
N VAL A 66 2.13 -5.01 9.14
CA VAL A 66 2.03 -4.26 7.89
C VAL A 66 1.15 -3.04 8.09
N LEU A 67 1.67 -1.86 7.78
CA LEU A 67 0.91 -0.61 7.73
C LEU A 67 0.59 -0.24 6.28
N ASP A 68 -0.68 -0.29 5.93
CA ASP A 68 -1.16 0.11 4.61
C ASP A 68 -1.63 1.57 4.63
N LEU A 69 -0.91 2.44 3.91
CA LEU A 69 -1.15 3.87 3.88
C LEU A 69 -2.08 4.24 2.73
N GLY A 70 -3.20 4.89 3.08
CA GLY A 70 -4.18 5.33 2.10
C GLY A 70 -4.94 4.16 1.48
N SER A 71 -5.37 3.21 2.32
CA SER A 71 -5.93 1.92 1.90
C SER A 71 -7.12 2.04 0.94
N GLY A 72 -7.83 3.16 0.92
CA GLY A 72 -8.89 3.41 -0.04
C GLY A 72 -9.99 2.34 0.06
N ALA A 73 -10.12 1.54 -1.00
CA ALA A 73 -11.00 0.37 -1.03
C ALA A 73 -10.38 -0.87 -0.35
N GLY A 74 -9.50 -0.68 0.63
CA GLY A 74 -8.78 -1.74 1.32
C GLY A 74 -7.66 -2.41 0.52
N PHE A 75 -7.10 -1.77 -0.49
CA PHE A 75 -6.01 -2.34 -1.29
C PHE A 75 -4.68 -1.64 -0.98
N PRO A 76 -3.58 -2.40 -0.80
CA PRO A 76 -3.47 -3.85 -0.78
C PRO A 76 -3.90 -4.54 0.54
N GLY A 77 -4.08 -3.81 1.63
CA GLY A 77 -4.10 -4.39 2.97
C GLY A 77 -5.17 -5.44 3.28
N LEU A 78 -6.44 -5.28 2.83
CA LEU A 78 -7.47 -6.31 3.05
C LEU A 78 -7.13 -7.61 2.32
N VAL A 79 -6.58 -7.54 1.10
CA VAL A 79 -6.16 -8.73 0.36
C VAL A 79 -5.07 -9.46 1.14
N LEU A 80 -4.07 -8.72 1.63
CA LEU A 80 -2.98 -9.28 2.44
C LEU A 80 -3.49 -9.93 3.73
N SER A 81 -4.46 -9.32 4.41
CA SER A 81 -5.09 -9.90 5.59
C SER A 81 -5.88 -11.17 5.27
N ILE A 82 -6.60 -11.21 4.14
CA ILE A 82 -7.35 -12.41 3.70
C ILE A 82 -6.42 -13.57 3.34
N LEU A 83 -5.27 -13.30 2.71
CA LEU A 83 -4.24 -14.30 2.43
C LEU A 83 -3.61 -14.86 3.72
N GLY A 84 -3.63 -14.06 4.80
CA GLY A 84 -3.33 -14.50 6.16
C GLY A 84 -1.84 -14.48 6.51
N GLY A 85 -1.56 -14.74 7.78
CA GLY A 85 -0.19 -14.77 8.32
C GLY A 85 0.44 -13.41 8.58
N LEU A 86 -0.33 -12.32 8.49
CA LEU A 86 0.15 -10.93 8.66
C LEU A 86 -0.76 -10.18 9.63
N GLN A 87 -0.20 -9.25 10.40
CA GLN A 87 -0.94 -8.30 11.22
C GLN A 87 -1.10 -7.00 10.44
N VAL A 88 -2.30 -6.71 9.94
CA VAL A 88 -2.50 -5.61 8.98
C VAL A 88 -3.22 -4.43 9.63
N HIS A 89 -2.62 -3.25 9.50
CA HIS A 89 -3.21 -1.96 9.87
C HIS A 89 -3.54 -1.17 8.60
N LEU A 90 -4.77 -0.66 8.50
CA LEU A 90 -5.25 0.12 7.36
C LEU A 90 -5.45 1.57 7.79
N VAL A 91 -4.94 2.54 7.02
CA VAL A 91 -5.11 3.97 7.30
C VAL A 91 -5.92 4.62 6.17
N GLU A 92 -7.06 5.20 6.52
CA GLU A 92 -7.91 5.95 5.59
C GLU A 92 -8.69 7.03 6.33
N SER A 93 -8.82 8.20 5.72
CA SER A 93 -9.51 9.36 6.28
C SER A 93 -10.96 9.50 5.81
N ASP A 94 -11.31 8.94 4.64
CA ASP A 94 -12.69 8.94 4.14
C ASP A 94 -13.55 7.94 4.91
N GLN A 95 -14.48 8.46 5.71
CA GLN A 95 -15.37 7.66 6.56
C GLN A 95 -16.23 6.66 5.79
N ARG A 96 -16.62 6.96 4.55
CA ARG A 96 -17.43 6.04 3.73
C ARG A 96 -16.60 4.86 3.26
N LYS A 97 -15.34 5.09 2.89
CA LYS A 97 -14.39 4.03 2.54
C LYS A 97 -14.03 3.18 3.76
N VAL A 98 -13.86 3.80 4.93
CA VAL A 98 -13.68 3.08 6.20
C VAL A 98 -14.89 2.21 6.52
N ALA A 99 -16.12 2.69 6.31
CA ALA A 99 -17.33 1.91 6.50
C ALA A 99 -17.37 0.68 5.57
N PHE A 100 -17.00 0.86 4.30
CA PHE A 100 -16.82 -0.25 3.36
C PHE A 100 -15.78 -1.26 3.86
N MET A 101 -14.58 -0.80 4.26
CA MET A 101 -13.51 -1.70 4.71
C MET A 101 -13.91 -2.49 5.96
N ARG A 102 -14.64 -1.89 6.90
CA ARG A 102 -15.17 -2.58 8.08
C ARG A 102 -16.15 -3.69 7.70
N GLU A 103 -17.06 -3.41 6.77
CA GLU A 103 -18.03 -4.42 6.31
C GLU A 103 -17.35 -5.53 5.50
N ALA A 104 -16.42 -5.18 4.62
CA ALA A 104 -15.61 -6.15 3.88
C ALA A 104 -14.79 -7.04 4.84
N ALA A 105 -14.14 -6.47 5.85
CA ALA A 105 -13.41 -7.23 6.87
C ALA A 105 -14.35 -8.19 7.62
N ARG A 106 -15.54 -7.72 8.03
CA ARG A 106 -16.54 -8.54 8.71
C ARG A 106 -17.02 -9.71 7.86
N LEU A 107 -17.35 -9.48 6.58
CA LEU A 107 -17.85 -10.52 5.67
C LEU A 107 -16.79 -11.56 5.32
N THR A 108 -15.53 -11.14 5.23
CA THR A 108 -14.42 -11.99 4.84
C THR A 108 -13.70 -12.60 6.04
N GLY A 109 -14.01 -12.20 7.27
CA GLY A 109 -13.25 -12.56 8.47
C GLY A 109 -11.80 -12.04 8.45
N ALA A 110 -11.49 -11.03 7.63
CA ALA A 110 -10.15 -10.44 7.59
C ALA A 110 -9.85 -9.74 8.92
N GLU A 111 -8.75 -10.13 9.56
CA GLU A 111 -8.29 -9.51 10.80
C GLU A 111 -7.45 -8.28 10.46
N VAL A 112 -8.06 -7.10 10.60
CA VAL A 112 -7.41 -5.82 10.33
C VAL A 112 -7.72 -4.80 11.42
N GLN A 113 -6.75 -3.93 11.70
CA GLN A 113 -6.98 -2.73 12.50
C GLN A 113 -7.14 -1.51 11.59
N ILE A 114 -8.32 -0.88 11.62
CA ILE A 114 -8.64 0.25 10.74
C ILE A 114 -8.54 1.58 11.50
N HIS A 115 -7.61 2.42 11.07
CA HIS A 115 -7.37 3.77 11.58
C HIS A 115 -8.11 4.79 10.70
N CYS A 116 -9.23 5.31 11.21
CA CYS A 116 -10.08 6.29 10.52
C CYS A 116 -9.57 7.72 10.72
N GLN A 117 -8.41 8.06 10.14
CA GLN A 117 -7.78 9.37 10.28
C GLN A 117 -6.83 9.67 9.11
N ARG A 118 -6.34 10.90 9.06
CA ARG A 118 -5.26 11.32 8.15
C ARG A 118 -3.95 10.62 8.56
N ILE A 119 -3.11 10.30 7.58
CA ILE A 119 -1.83 9.60 7.82
C ILE A 119 -0.94 10.45 8.72
N GLU A 120 -0.93 11.76 8.50
CA GLU A 120 -0.18 12.76 9.25
C GLU A 120 -0.59 12.85 10.73
N SER A 121 -1.80 12.38 11.07
CA SER A 121 -2.31 12.36 12.46
C SER A 121 -2.06 11.03 13.17
N LEU A 122 -1.59 10.01 12.45
CA LEU A 122 -1.33 8.69 13.02
C LEU A 122 0.00 8.70 13.78
N THR A 123 -0.05 8.47 15.09
CA THR A 123 1.16 8.29 15.91
C THR A 123 1.93 7.05 15.46
N PRO A 124 3.26 7.15 15.21
CA PRO A 124 4.08 6.00 14.87
C PRO A 124 4.03 4.90 15.92
N PHE A 125 4.04 3.64 15.46
CA PHE A 125 4.08 2.44 16.29
C PHE A 125 4.97 1.39 15.61
N PRO A 126 5.44 0.36 16.35
CA PRO A 126 6.29 -0.67 15.78
C PRO A 126 5.60 -1.42 14.64
N ILE A 127 6.25 -1.43 13.47
CA ILE A 127 5.82 -2.14 12.27
C ILE A 127 7.03 -2.79 11.60
N ASN A 128 6.80 -3.65 10.61
CA ASN A 128 7.86 -4.25 9.80
C ASN A 128 7.78 -3.77 8.34
N PHE A 129 6.57 -3.56 7.82
CA PHE A 129 6.36 -3.17 6.42
C PHE A 129 5.39 -2.01 6.30
N ILE A 130 5.63 -1.15 5.32
CA ILE A 130 4.72 -0.11 4.87
C ILE A 130 4.29 -0.45 3.45
N THR A 131 2.99 -0.54 3.19
CA THR A 131 2.45 -0.70 1.84
C THR A 131 1.67 0.53 1.43
N SER A 132 1.63 0.79 0.13
CA SER A 132 0.71 1.77 -0.43
C SER A 132 0.52 1.52 -1.92
N ARG A 133 -0.65 1.90 -2.43
CA ARG A 133 -0.99 1.79 -3.84
C ARG A 133 -1.78 3.00 -4.29
N ALA A 134 -1.32 3.63 -5.38
CA ALA A 134 -1.99 4.76 -6.03
C ALA A 134 -2.35 5.92 -5.07
N LEU A 135 -1.56 6.12 -4.01
CA LEU A 135 -1.77 7.22 -3.04
C LEU A 135 -1.27 8.56 -3.58
N SER A 136 0.00 8.60 -4.00
CA SER A 136 0.71 9.82 -4.40
C SER A 136 2.01 9.50 -5.14
N SER A 137 2.75 10.55 -5.54
CA SER A 137 4.12 10.43 -6.01
C SER A 137 5.01 9.78 -4.94
N LEU A 138 6.13 9.16 -5.35
CA LEU A 138 7.03 8.51 -4.40
C LEU A 138 7.56 9.50 -3.35
N ASP A 139 7.94 10.70 -3.77
CA ASP A 139 8.41 11.75 -2.87
C ASP A 139 7.40 12.07 -1.75
N HIS A 140 6.14 12.32 -2.10
CA HIS A 140 5.12 12.61 -1.10
C HIS A 140 4.77 11.39 -0.23
N LEU A 141 4.80 10.19 -0.81
CA LEU A 141 4.63 8.95 -0.04
C LEU A 141 5.75 8.78 0.99
N LEU A 142 6.99 9.11 0.66
CA LEU A 142 8.12 9.10 1.60
C LEU A 142 7.94 10.16 2.69
N GLU A 143 7.45 11.36 2.38
CA GLU A 143 7.11 12.36 3.40
C GLU A 143 6.10 11.83 4.43
N LEU A 144 5.04 11.16 3.96
CA LEU A 144 3.98 10.60 4.81
C LEU A 144 4.45 9.40 5.64
N SER A 145 5.37 8.60 5.08
CA SER A 145 5.82 7.34 5.69
C SER A 145 7.12 7.48 6.51
N GLU A 146 7.87 8.57 6.35
CA GLU A 146 9.12 8.87 7.07
C GLU A 146 9.03 8.60 8.58
N PRO A 147 7.96 9.03 9.31
CA PRO A 147 7.87 8.79 10.76
C PRO A 147 7.81 7.32 11.18
N PHE A 148 7.47 6.42 10.25
CA PHE A 148 7.32 4.99 10.48
C PHE A 148 8.55 4.18 10.06
N PHE A 149 9.47 4.78 9.30
CA PHE A 149 10.70 4.11 8.89
C PHE A 149 11.69 4.00 10.06
N SER A 150 12.23 2.79 10.24
CA SER A 150 13.39 2.49 11.07
C SER A 150 14.41 1.69 10.24
N SER A 151 15.53 1.28 10.85
CA SER A 151 16.52 0.43 10.16
C SER A 151 15.98 -0.95 9.76
N GLU A 152 14.86 -1.39 10.34
CA GLU A 152 14.28 -2.72 10.12
C GLU A 152 12.94 -2.67 9.35
N VAL A 153 12.48 -1.47 8.96
CA VAL A 153 11.22 -1.27 8.25
C VAL A 153 11.46 -1.15 6.75
N TYR A 154 10.66 -1.88 5.97
CA TYR A 154 10.69 -1.85 4.52
C TYR A 154 9.40 -1.25 3.94
N GLY A 155 9.52 -0.38 2.96
CA GLY A 155 8.42 0.05 2.11
C GLY A 155 8.26 -0.91 0.94
N LEU A 156 7.03 -1.35 0.65
CA LEU A 156 6.65 -2.09 -0.56
C LEU A 156 5.57 -1.30 -1.28
N PHE A 157 6.00 -0.46 -2.22
CA PHE A 157 5.13 0.51 -2.89
C PHE A 157 4.80 0.08 -4.31
N LEU A 158 3.51 -0.12 -4.58
CA LEU A 158 3.01 -0.45 -5.92
C LEU A 158 2.99 0.82 -6.78
N LYS A 159 3.84 0.87 -7.80
CA LYS A 159 4.01 2.01 -8.71
C LYS A 159 3.73 1.61 -10.16
N GLY A 160 3.15 2.54 -10.91
CA GLY A 160 2.82 2.36 -12.32
C GLY A 160 3.93 2.83 -13.26
N LYS A 161 3.58 3.05 -14.52
CA LYS A 161 4.50 3.42 -15.63
C LYS A 161 5.45 4.60 -15.38
N SER A 162 5.11 5.51 -14.47
CA SER A 162 5.91 6.71 -14.17
C SER A 162 6.91 6.49 -13.02
N TRP A 163 7.11 5.24 -12.57
CA TRP A 163 7.91 4.95 -11.38
C TRP A 163 9.36 5.42 -11.49
N GLN A 164 9.99 5.36 -12.68
CA GLN A 164 11.37 5.82 -12.85
C GLN A 164 11.49 7.34 -12.66
N GLU A 165 10.54 8.09 -13.18
CA GLU A 165 10.48 9.55 -13.01
C GLU A 165 10.24 9.92 -11.55
N GLU A 166 9.31 9.22 -10.89
CA GLU A 166 9.04 9.37 -9.46
C GLU A 166 10.26 9.04 -8.59
N LEU A 167 10.98 7.96 -8.92
CA LEU A 167 12.19 7.55 -8.21
C LEU A 167 13.30 8.59 -8.34
N THR A 168 13.58 9.03 -9.58
CA THR A 168 14.58 10.06 -9.87
C THR A 168 14.26 11.38 -9.15
N ALA A 169 12.98 11.74 -9.06
CA ALA A 169 12.54 12.94 -8.34
C ALA A 169 12.73 12.80 -6.83
N ALA A 170 12.42 11.63 -6.25
CA ALA A 170 12.59 11.35 -4.84
C ALA A 170 14.08 11.33 -4.43
N GLU A 171 14.96 10.76 -5.26
CA GLU A 171 16.41 10.69 -5.00
C GLU A 171 17.10 12.06 -4.88
N LYS A 172 16.44 13.15 -5.30
CA LYS A 172 16.93 14.53 -5.09
C LYS A 172 16.69 15.08 -3.68
N LYS A 173 15.91 14.38 -2.86
CA LYS A 173 15.48 14.81 -1.52
C LYS A 173 15.71 13.74 -0.45
N TRP A 174 15.83 12.48 -0.88
CA TRP A 174 15.86 11.32 -0.01
C TRP A 174 17.09 10.46 -0.31
N MET A 175 17.82 10.13 0.75
CA MET A 175 18.74 8.99 0.75
C MET A 175 17.95 7.74 1.12
N MET A 176 18.03 6.71 0.29
CA MET A 176 17.33 5.44 0.48
C MET A 176 18.00 4.33 -0.31
N ARG A 177 17.80 3.08 0.11
CA ARG A 177 18.01 1.91 -0.77
C ARG A 177 16.71 1.60 -1.49
N SER A 178 16.79 1.44 -2.80
CA SER A 178 15.67 1.08 -3.66
C SER A 178 15.99 -0.19 -4.47
N GLU A 179 15.02 -1.07 -4.56
CA GLU A 179 15.02 -2.26 -5.43
C GLU A 179 13.69 -2.28 -6.19
N SER A 180 13.72 -2.48 -7.51
CA SER A 180 12.51 -2.62 -8.31
C SER A 180 12.23 -4.08 -8.63
N ILE A 181 11.03 -4.53 -8.29
CA ILE A 181 10.54 -5.88 -8.60
C ILE A 181 9.45 -5.74 -9.66
N PRO A 182 9.56 -6.40 -10.83
CA PRO A 182 8.55 -6.31 -11.88
C PRO A 182 7.17 -6.72 -11.38
N SER A 183 6.13 -5.94 -11.70
CA SER A 183 4.76 -6.27 -11.33
C SER A 183 4.24 -7.46 -12.13
N ARG A 184 3.54 -8.37 -11.45
CA ARG A 184 2.86 -9.53 -12.05
C ARG A 184 1.50 -9.13 -12.64
N SER A 185 0.93 -8.01 -12.20
CA SER A 185 -0.39 -7.53 -12.62
C SER A 185 -0.30 -6.55 -13.80
N ASP A 186 0.80 -5.82 -13.96
CA ASP A 186 0.94 -4.71 -14.90
C ASP A 186 2.37 -4.69 -15.48
N PRO A 187 2.54 -4.90 -16.81
CA PRO A 187 3.87 -4.94 -17.41
C PRO A 187 4.63 -3.60 -17.35
N GLU A 188 3.93 -2.48 -17.13
CA GLU A 188 4.55 -1.16 -16.95
C GLU A 188 4.75 -0.81 -15.47
N GLY A 189 4.28 -1.66 -14.54
CA GLY A 189 4.34 -1.43 -13.11
C GLY A 189 5.48 -2.15 -12.41
N VAL A 190 5.84 -1.67 -11.23
CA VAL A 190 6.81 -2.31 -10.33
C VAL A 190 6.33 -2.24 -8.89
N ILE A 191 6.90 -3.12 -8.06
CA ILE A 191 6.94 -2.93 -6.61
C ILE A 191 8.29 -2.29 -6.31
N LEU A 192 8.28 -1.06 -5.79
CA LEU A 192 9.48 -0.45 -5.24
C LEU A 192 9.65 -0.91 -3.80
N LYS A 193 10.69 -1.70 -3.56
CA LYS A 193 11.12 -2.07 -2.23
C LYS A 193 12.13 -1.03 -1.73
N ILE A 194 11.79 -0.34 -0.64
CA ILE A 194 12.55 0.79 -0.13
C ILE A 194 12.95 0.56 1.33
N SER A 195 14.16 0.94 1.69
CA SER A 195 14.67 0.89 3.08
C SER A 195 15.72 1.98 3.32
N GLU A 196 16.17 2.12 4.57
CA GLU A 196 17.21 3.10 4.96
C GLU A 196 16.85 4.56 4.61
N VAL A 197 15.55 4.90 4.64
CA VAL A 197 15.03 6.23 4.24
C VAL A 197 15.49 7.32 5.20
N ARG A 198 16.11 8.37 4.67
CA ARG A 198 16.51 9.59 5.39
C ARG A 198 16.43 10.79 4.46
N ARG A 199 16.09 11.97 4.98
CA ARG A 199 16.21 13.21 4.20
C ARG A 199 17.66 13.50 3.87
N GLU A 200 17.91 13.88 2.63
CA GLU A 200 19.18 14.50 2.26
C GLU A 200 19.27 15.84 3.00
N ARG A 201 20.34 16.04 3.78
CA ARG A 201 20.54 17.32 4.46
C ARG A 201 20.77 18.37 3.37
N SER A 202 19.80 19.22 3.13
CA SER A 202 20.09 20.46 2.40
C SER A 202 21.14 21.22 3.20
N GLU A 203 22.24 21.61 2.54
CA GLU A 203 23.21 22.50 3.14
C GLU A 203 22.47 23.72 3.68
N ARG A 204 22.54 23.94 4.99
CA ARG A 204 22.10 25.20 5.61
C ARG A 204 22.92 26.32 5.00
N SER A 205 22.35 27.07 4.07
CA SER A 205 22.83 28.40 3.72
C SER A 205 22.39 29.40 4.79
N ASP A 206 22.82 29.19 6.04
CA ASP A 206 22.83 30.24 7.07
C ASP A 206 24.25 30.81 7.10
N SER A 207 24.57 31.71 6.18
CA SER A 207 25.67 32.64 6.40
C SER A 207 25.20 33.69 7.42
N PRO A 208 25.84 33.81 8.59
CA PRO A 208 25.57 34.95 9.45
C PRO A 208 26.06 36.20 8.72
N ALA A 209 25.14 37.12 8.41
CA ALA A 209 25.50 38.46 7.98
C ALA A 209 26.32 39.12 9.10
N THR A 210 27.63 39.03 8.96
CA THR A 210 28.63 39.70 9.78
C THR A 210 28.27 41.18 9.86
N GLY A 211 28.08 41.67 11.08
CA GLY A 211 27.85 43.08 11.34
C GLY A 211 28.94 43.95 10.71
N LYS A 212 28.52 45.08 10.14
CA LYS A 212 29.40 46.22 9.93
C LYS A 212 28.84 47.40 10.70
N LYS A 213 29.78 47.95 11.47
CA LYS A 213 29.76 49.18 12.25
C LYS A 213 29.27 50.39 11.45
#